data_AF-A0A066WSB2-F1
#
_entry.id   AF-A0A066WSB2-F1
#
_cell.length_a   1.000
_cell.length_b   1.000
_cell.length_c   1.000
_cell.angle_alpha   90.00
_cell.angle_beta   90.00
_cell.angle_gamma   90.00
#
_symmetry.space_group_name_H-M   'P 1'
#
loop_
_entity.id
_entity.type
_entity.pdbx_description
1 polymer ?
#
loop_
_entity_poly.entity_id
_entity_poly.type
_entity_poly.pdbx_seq_one_letter_code
_entity_poly.pdbx_strand_id
1 'polypeptide(L)'
;HPAAGQYGLFACTRIPPRTALAPYLGVVHTEDESREESEYDLQLERIPLGIDATHAGSIARFVNDYRGILVRPNVFFQDWAAPVAAEHREAFQRACPGEEAIVRGIGLFTGAHWIERDQELCVSYGKGFWHAR
;
A
#
# COMPACT_ATOMS: atom_id res chain seq x y z
N HIS A 1 -2.40 -2.68 -21.56
CA HIS A 1 -2.08 -2.60 -20.12
C HIS A 1 -2.15 -1.13 -19.72
N PRO A 2 -2.91 -0.75 -18.67
CA PRO A 2 -3.12 0.65 -18.26
C PRO A 2 -1.82 1.35 -17.83
N ALA A 3 -0.82 0.59 -17.39
CA ALA A 3 0.50 1.07 -17.03
C ALA A 3 1.55 0.64 -18.08
N ALA A 4 1.36 1.01 -19.34
CA ALA A 4 2.27 0.61 -20.42
C ALA A 4 3.68 1.19 -20.19
N GLY A 5 4.70 0.33 -20.17
CA GLY A 5 6.08 0.71 -19.85
C GLY A 5 6.45 0.67 -18.36
N GLN A 6 5.49 0.33 -17.49
CA GLN A 6 5.74 0.09 -16.06
C GLN A 6 5.83 -1.42 -15.77
N TYR A 7 6.25 -1.77 -14.56
CA TYR A 7 6.27 -3.16 -14.08
C TYR A 7 4.94 -3.55 -13.43
N GLY A 8 4.66 -4.86 -13.37
CA GLY A 8 3.51 -5.42 -12.66
C GLY A 8 3.93 -6.43 -11.60
N LEU A 9 3.09 -6.62 -10.60
CA LEU A 9 3.29 -7.60 -9.53
C LEU A 9 2.45 -8.86 -9.81
N PHE A 10 3.08 -10.03 -9.84
CA PHE A 10 2.43 -11.29 -10.23
C PHE A 10 2.51 -12.35 -9.12
N ALA A 11 1.48 -13.17 -9.03
CA ALA A 11 1.44 -14.27 -8.08
C ALA A 11 2.30 -15.45 -8.54
N CYS A 12 3.41 -15.75 -7.87
CA CYS A 12 4.25 -16.91 -8.21
C CYS A 12 3.62 -18.28 -7.86
N THR A 13 2.53 -18.27 -7.10
CA THR A 13 1.77 -19.46 -6.67
C THR A 13 0.31 -19.06 -6.45
N ARG A 14 -0.56 -20.06 -6.22
CA ARG A 14 -1.94 -19.79 -5.82
C ARG A 14 -1.97 -19.16 -4.43
N ILE A 15 -2.75 -18.08 -4.28
CA ILE A 15 -2.84 -17.33 -3.03
C ILE A 15 -4.28 -17.43 -2.46
N PRO A 16 -4.45 -17.80 -1.17
CA PRO A 16 -5.76 -17.83 -0.54
C PRO A 16 -6.43 -16.45 -0.45
N PRO A 17 -7.77 -16.41 -0.36
CA PRO A 17 -8.51 -15.21 0.02
C PRO A 17 -8.07 -14.62 1.36
N ARG A 18 -8.25 -13.31 1.55
CA ARG A 18 -8.02 -12.59 2.82
C ARG A 18 -6.60 -12.78 3.39
N THR A 19 -5.61 -12.87 2.52
CA THR A 19 -4.20 -13.04 2.87
C THR A 19 -3.48 -11.70 2.88
N ALA A 20 -2.71 -11.41 3.92
CA ALA A 20 -1.76 -10.29 3.93
C ALA A 20 -0.58 -10.62 3.01
N LEU A 21 -0.28 -9.75 2.04
CA LEU A 21 0.76 -9.97 1.04
C LEU A 21 2.05 -9.24 1.36
N ALA A 22 1.96 -7.91 1.50
CA ALA A 22 3.11 -7.05 1.71
C ALA A 22 2.68 -5.72 2.33
N PRO A 23 3.51 -5.11 3.21
CA PRO A 23 3.30 -3.72 3.61
C PRO A 23 3.54 -2.79 2.41
N TYR A 24 2.80 -1.68 2.31
CA TYR A 24 3.15 -0.57 1.44
C TYR A 24 4.14 0.33 2.18
N LEU A 25 5.40 0.26 1.78
CA LEU A 25 6.48 1.03 2.40
C LEU A 25 6.90 2.14 1.45
N GLY A 26 7.37 3.25 2.03
CA GLY A 26 7.88 4.39 1.31
C GLY A 26 8.41 5.47 2.25
N VAL A 27 8.55 6.67 1.74
CA VAL A 27 8.87 7.86 2.54
C VAL A 27 7.57 8.38 3.15
N VAL A 28 7.53 8.51 4.48
CA VAL A 28 6.40 9.14 5.17
C VAL A 28 6.50 10.64 5.01
N HIS A 29 5.38 11.29 4.69
CA HIS A 29 5.32 12.74 4.52
C HIS A 29 4.01 13.32 5.06
N THR A 30 4.03 14.60 5.37
CA THR A 30 2.84 15.41 5.67
C THR A 30 2.12 15.85 4.39
N GLU A 31 0.94 16.44 4.53
CA GLU A 31 0.18 17.00 3.38
C GLU A 31 0.97 18.10 2.65
N ASP A 32 1.66 18.98 3.39
CA ASP A 32 2.50 20.05 2.81
C ASP A 32 3.72 19.54 2.03
N GLU A 33 4.16 18.32 2.34
CA GLU A 33 5.29 17.66 1.69
C GLU A 33 4.87 16.75 0.53
N SER A 34 3.55 16.61 0.31
CA SER A 34 3.00 15.81 -0.79
C SER A 34 3.36 16.40 -2.15
N ARG A 35 3.48 15.52 -3.16
CA ARG A 35 3.84 15.90 -4.53
C ARG A 35 2.72 15.50 -5.46
N GLU A 36 2.12 16.48 -6.14
CA GLU A 36 0.99 16.24 -7.07
C GLU A 36 1.35 15.28 -8.22
N GLU A 37 2.63 15.21 -8.58
CA GLU A 37 3.16 14.37 -9.65
C GLU A 37 3.38 12.91 -9.24
N SER A 38 3.23 12.59 -7.94
CA SER A 38 3.52 11.26 -7.42
C SER A 38 2.42 10.27 -7.78
N GLU A 39 2.76 9.27 -8.60
CA GLU A 39 1.87 8.13 -8.91
C GLU A 39 1.90 7.05 -7.82
N TYR A 40 2.72 7.22 -6.77
CA TYR A 40 3.01 6.23 -5.73
C TYR A 40 2.69 6.75 -4.32
N ASP A 41 1.89 7.80 -4.20
CA ASP A 41 1.44 8.33 -2.91
C ASP A 41 0.14 7.66 -2.47
N LEU A 42 0.12 7.14 -1.24
CA LEU A 42 -1.06 6.64 -0.56
C LEU A 42 -1.23 7.31 0.81
N GLN A 43 -2.41 7.88 1.03
CA GLN A 43 -2.78 8.49 2.31
C GLN A 43 -3.32 7.46 3.30
N LEU A 44 -2.93 7.60 4.57
CA LEU A 44 -3.51 6.85 5.68
C LEU A 44 -4.93 7.34 5.98
N GLU A 45 -5.84 6.44 6.33
CA GLU A 45 -7.18 6.85 6.70
C GLU A 45 -7.17 7.62 8.04
N ARG A 46 -7.82 8.79 8.01
CA ARG A 46 -8.09 9.64 9.20
C ARG A 46 -6.84 10.22 9.86
N ILE A 47 -5.69 10.17 9.19
CA ILE A 47 -4.44 10.79 9.63
C ILE A 47 -3.87 11.61 8.47
N PRO A 48 -3.43 12.87 8.70
CA PRO A 48 -2.88 13.71 7.64
C PRO A 48 -1.43 13.33 7.30
N LEU A 49 -1.20 12.05 7.01
CA LEU A 49 0.10 11.50 6.62
C LEU A 49 -0.05 10.61 5.39
N GLY A 50 0.88 10.74 4.46
CA GLY A 50 1.02 9.91 3.26
C GLY A 50 2.27 9.04 3.29
N ILE A 51 2.28 8.03 2.42
CA ILE A 51 3.42 7.16 2.16
C ILE A 51 3.70 7.23 0.66
N ASP A 52 4.81 7.87 0.29
CA ASP A 52 5.25 7.98 -1.10
C ASP A 52 6.31 6.90 -1.40
N ALA A 53 5.95 5.96 -2.29
CA ALA A 53 6.84 4.88 -2.72
C ALA A 53 7.66 5.19 -3.99
N THR A 54 7.76 6.44 -4.43
CA THR A 54 8.42 6.83 -5.69
C THR A 54 9.91 6.48 -5.69
N HIS A 55 10.64 6.82 -4.62
CA HIS A 55 12.10 6.66 -4.56
C HIS A 55 12.57 5.56 -3.61
N ALA A 56 11.72 5.13 -2.68
CA ALA A 56 11.99 4.03 -1.76
C ALA A 56 10.66 3.30 -1.52
N GLY A 57 10.65 1.97 -1.49
CA GLY A 57 9.44 1.26 -1.14
C GLY A 57 9.53 -0.25 -1.21
N SER A 58 8.41 -0.92 -0.98
CA SER A 58 8.29 -2.37 -1.05
C SER A 58 7.80 -2.83 -2.43
N ILE A 59 7.67 -4.15 -2.62
CA ILE A 59 7.07 -4.73 -3.84
C ILE A 59 5.64 -4.26 -4.10
N ALA A 60 4.92 -3.79 -3.07
CA ALA A 60 3.54 -3.36 -3.19
C ALA A 60 3.40 -2.09 -4.06
N ARG A 61 4.48 -1.36 -4.33
CA ARG A 61 4.50 -0.23 -5.26
C ARG A 61 4.26 -0.62 -6.72
N PHE A 62 4.38 -1.91 -7.07
CA PHE A 62 4.24 -2.40 -8.45
C PHE A 62 2.85 -2.97 -8.77
N VAL A 63 1.86 -2.77 -7.89
CA VAL A 63 0.48 -3.19 -8.19
C VAL A 63 -0.19 -2.19 -9.11
N ASN A 64 -0.78 -2.69 -10.19
CA ASN A 64 -1.42 -1.85 -11.21
C ASN A 64 -2.92 -1.67 -10.98
N ASP A 65 -3.54 -0.70 -11.66
CA ASP A 65 -5.00 -0.65 -11.72
C ASP A 65 -5.53 -1.81 -12.56
N TYR A 66 -6.59 -2.44 -12.09
CA TYR A 66 -7.17 -3.63 -12.73
C TYR A 66 -7.76 -3.39 -14.13
N ARG A 67 -8.13 -2.15 -14.47
CA ARG A 67 -8.87 -1.85 -15.72
C ARG A 67 -8.02 -2.18 -16.94
N GLY A 68 -8.54 -3.05 -17.81
CA GLY A 68 -7.83 -3.53 -19.00
C GLY A 68 -6.87 -4.70 -18.73
N ILE A 69 -6.87 -5.26 -17.51
CA ILE A 69 -6.12 -6.47 -17.12
C ILE A 69 -7.10 -7.52 -16.58
N LEU A 70 -7.91 -7.14 -15.58
CA LEU A 70 -8.89 -7.99 -14.91
C LEU A 70 -10.30 -7.39 -15.01
N VAL A 71 -11.32 -8.21 -14.73
CA VAL A 71 -12.73 -7.75 -14.64
C VAL A 71 -12.98 -6.93 -13.37
N ARG A 72 -12.19 -7.18 -12.31
CA ARG A 72 -12.26 -6.51 -11.01
C ARG A 72 -10.90 -6.59 -10.30
N PRO A 73 -10.59 -5.72 -9.33
CA PRO A 73 -9.39 -5.87 -8.51
C PRO A 73 -9.42 -7.20 -7.74
N ASN A 74 -8.24 -7.76 -7.53
CA ASN A 74 -8.03 -8.99 -6.76
C ASN A 74 -7.25 -8.75 -5.45
N VAL A 75 -6.64 -7.58 -5.31
CA VAL A 75 -5.99 -7.10 -4.09
C VAL A 75 -6.44 -5.69 -3.71
N PHE A 76 -6.23 -5.34 -2.45
CA PHE A 76 -6.70 -4.09 -1.85
C PHE A 76 -5.67 -3.54 -0.86
N PHE A 77 -5.51 -2.22 -0.86
CA PHE A 77 -4.82 -1.53 0.23
C PHE A 77 -5.73 -1.40 1.44
N GLN A 78 -5.18 -1.65 2.63
CA GLN A 78 -5.88 -1.52 3.90
C GLN A 78 -4.94 -0.94 4.95
N ASP A 79 -5.45 -0.02 5.76
CA ASP A 79 -4.79 0.45 6.95
C ASP A 79 -4.62 -0.68 7.98
N TRP A 80 -3.47 -0.71 8.64
CA TRP A 80 -3.22 -1.57 9.78
C TRP A 80 -2.60 -0.77 10.92
N ALA A 81 -2.75 -1.30 12.12
CA ALA A 81 -2.09 -0.80 13.32
C ALA A 81 -1.56 -1.99 14.13
N ALA A 82 -0.38 -1.82 14.71
CA ALA A 82 0.24 -2.82 15.57
C ALA A 82 0.99 -2.12 16.71
N PRO A 83 1.18 -2.78 17.86
CA PRO A 83 2.07 -2.27 18.89
C PRO A 83 3.49 -2.09 18.34
N VAL A 84 4.18 -1.04 18.80
CA VAL A 84 5.62 -0.89 18.56
C VAL A 84 6.34 -2.14 19.06
N ALA A 85 7.28 -2.63 18.25
CA ALA A 85 8.11 -3.79 18.57
C ALA A 85 8.78 -3.61 19.93
N ALA A 86 8.88 -4.68 20.73
CA ALA A 86 9.30 -4.60 22.14
C ALA A 86 10.67 -3.92 22.29
N GLU A 87 11.59 -4.22 21.38
CA GLU A 87 12.93 -3.63 21.26
C GLU A 87 12.94 -2.12 21.00
N HIS A 88 11.85 -1.54 20.47
CA HIS A 88 11.74 -0.11 20.16
C HIS A 88 10.85 0.65 21.17
N ARG A 89 10.18 -0.02 22.11
CA ARG A 89 9.23 0.64 23.03
C ARG A 89 9.88 1.66 23.93
N GLU A 90 11.06 1.38 24.48
CA GLU A 90 11.75 2.30 25.38
C GLU A 90 12.17 3.58 24.62
N ALA A 91 12.72 3.43 23.41
CA ALA A 91 13.08 4.55 22.56
C ALA A 91 11.85 5.38 22.18
N PHE A 92 10.73 4.73 21.85
CA PHE A 92 9.46 5.41 21.56
C PHE A 92 8.97 6.21 22.77
N GLN A 93 8.91 5.61 23.96
CA GLN A 93 8.44 6.31 25.17
C GLN A 93 9.36 7.46 25.59
N ARG A 94 10.65 7.38 25.27
CA ARG A 94 11.57 8.50 25.49
C ARG A 94 11.31 9.66 24.53
N ALA A 95 10.99 9.36 23.27
CA ALA A 95 10.68 10.37 22.26
C ALA A 95 9.28 10.99 22.43
N CYS A 96 8.30 10.16 22.80
CA CYS A 96 6.89 10.53 22.94
C CYS A 96 6.34 10.04 24.30
N PRO A 97 6.72 10.68 25.43
CA PRO A 97 6.30 10.23 26.75
C PRO A 97 4.79 10.31 26.95
N GLY A 98 4.18 9.21 27.41
CA GLY A 98 2.75 9.15 27.71
C GLY A 98 1.86 8.86 26.50
N GLU A 99 2.43 8.76 25.30
CA GLU A 99 1.72 8.36 24.09
C GLU A 99 1.62 6.83 23.97
N GLU A 100 0.55 6.37 23.33
CA GLU A 100 0.37 4.95 23.06
C GLU A 100 1.37 4.49 21.99
N ALA A 101 2.16 3.46 22.30
CA ALA A 101 3.21 2.94 21.42
C ALA A 101 2.62 2.06 20.30
N ILE A 102 2.02 2.70 19.29
CA ILE A 102 1.42 2.07 18.11
C ILE A 102 2.17 2.51 16.84
N VAL A 103 2.38 1.57 15.94
CA VAL A 103 2.77 1.81 14.53
C VAL A 103 1.53 1.64 13.67
N ARG A 104 1.34 2.55 12.70
CA ARG A 104 0.33 2.43 11.65
C ARG A 104 0.99 2.33 10.30
N GLY A 105 0.29 1.75 9.34
CA GLY A 105 0.76 1.68 7.96
C GLY A 105 -0.34 1.17 7.04
N ILE A 106 0.01 1.04 5.76
CA ILE A 106 -0.85 0.48 4.73
C ILE A 106 -0.29 -0.88 4.33
N GLY A 107 -1.16 -1.84 4.06
CA GLY A 107 -0.80 -3.18 3.60
C GLY A 107 -1.62 -3.60 2.40
N LEU A 108 -1.04 -4.48 1.58
CA LEU A 108 -1.70 -5.10 0.43
C LEU A 108 -2.28 -6.46 0.86
N PHE A 109 -3.56 -6.67 0.60
CA PHE A 109 -4.28 -7.88 0.98
C PHE A 109 -5.04 -8.47 -0.19
N THR A 110 -5.18 -9.80 -0.25
CA THR A 110 -6.06 -10.46 -1.22
C THR A 110 -7.52 -10.26 -0.85
N GLY A 111 -8.38 -10.21 -1.89
CA GLY A 111 -9.82 -10.14 -1.74
C GLY A 111 -10.47 -11.43 -1.24
N ALA A 112 -11.79 -11.55 -1.48
CA ALA A 112 -12.59 -12.71 -1.08
C ALA A 112 -12.40 -13.95 -1.98
N HIS A 113 -11.53 -13.89 -2.98
CA HIS A 113 -11.33 -14.96 -3.96
C HIS A 113 -9.88 -15.38 -4.03
N TRP A 114 -9.64 -16.63 -4.43
CA TRP A 114 -8.32 -17.13 -4.73
C TRP A 114 -7.70 -16.35 -5.88
N ILE A 115 -6.38 -16.15 -5.80
CA ILE A 115 -5.57 -15.63 -6.89
C ILE A 115 -4.80 -16.81 -7.46
N GLU A 116 -4.94 -17.01 -8.77
CA GLU A 116 -4.26 -18.11 -9.44
C GLU A 116 -2.79 -17.76 -9.70
N ARG A 117 -1.96 -18.80 -9.91
CA ARG A 117 -0.56 -18.60 -10.28
C ARG A 117 -0.47 -17.80 -11.60
N ASP A 118 0.55 -16.97 -11.70
CA ASP A 118 0.87 -16.08 -12.82
C ASP A 118 -0.20 -15.00 -13.09
N GLN A 119 -1.20 -14.86 -12.21
CA GLN A 119 -2.16 -13.77 -12.26
C GLN A 119 -1.53 -12.48 -11.73
N GLU A 120 -1.76 -11.38 -12.45
CA GLU A 120 -1.35 -10.05 -11.99
C GLU A 120 -2.17 -9.61 -10.78
N LEU A 121 -1.51 -8.97 -9.82
CA LEU A 121 -2.09 -8.39 -8.62
C LEU A 121 -2.45 -6.94 -8.93
N CYS A 122 -3.76 -6.69 -9.02
CA CYS A 122 -4.29 -5.38 -9.39
C CYS A 122 -5.24 -4.84 -8.31
N VAL A 123 -5.08 -3.55 -8.03
CA VAL A 123 -5.94 -2.74 -7.15
C VAL A 123 -6.89 -1.88 -7.98
N SER A 124 -7.70 -1.07 -7.31
CA SER A 124 -8.30 0.10 -7.96
C SER A 124 -7.64 1.36 -7.40
N TYR A 125 -7.09 2.20 -8.28
CA TYR A 125 -6.46 3.47 -7.88
C TYR A 125 -7.46 4.55 -7.42
N GLY A 126 -8.77 4.26 -7.43
CA GLY A 126 -9.80 5.22 -7.06
C GLY A 126 -10.12 6.22 -8.19
N LYS A 127 -11.22 6.97 -8.04
CA LYS A 127 -11.71 7.88 -9.09
C LYS A 127 -10.81 9.10 -9.31
N GLY A 128 -10.19 9.62 -8.24
CA GLY A 128 -9.34 10.82 -8.30
C GLY A 128 -8.14 10.65 -9.24
N PHE A 129 -7.48 9.49 -9.19
CA PHE A 129 -6.37 9.15 -10.08
C PHE A 129 -6.75 9.20 -11.57
N TRP A 130 -7.95 8.72 -11.91
CA TRP A 130 -8.42 8.69 -13.30
C TRP A 130 -8.92 10.04 -13.82
N HIS A 131 -9.28 10.98 -12.94
CA HIS A 131 -9.69 12.34 -13.34
C HIS A 131 -8.50 13.27 -13.60
N ALA A 132 -7.31 12.93 -13.10
CA ALA A 132 -6.09 13.71 -13.26
C ALA A 132 -5.31 13.39 -14.58
N ARG A 133 -5.89 12.59 -15.48
CA ARG A 133 -5.26 12.13 -16.73
C ARG A 133 -6.14 12.34 -17.96
#